data_AF-A0A8J9XAA0-F1
#
_entry.id   AF-A0A8J9XAA0-F1
#
_cell.length_a   1.000
_cell.length_b   1.000
_cell.length_c   1.000
_cell.angle_alpha   90.00
_cell.angle_beta   90.00
_cell.angle_gamma   90.00
#
_symmetry.space_group_name_H-M   'P 1'
#
loop_
_entity.id
_entity.type
_entity.pdbx_description
1 polymer ?
#
loop_
_entity_poly.entity_id
_entity_poly.type
_entity_poly.pdbx_seq_one_letter_code
_entity_poly.pdbx_strand_id
1 'polypeptide(L)'
;APTTVTRVALDDLAGSTAPLKRFDPLGLAQVGSEQTFAWFQAAELKHSRAAMLAATGFIVQAAGIHFPGMLSKDISFESLSGMNPVEQWAGVPDA
;
A
#
# COMPACT_ATOMS: atom_id res chain seq x y z
N ALA A 1 -29.82 11.24 -23.62
CA ALA A 1 -29.70 10.51 -22.34
C ALA A 1 -28.22 10.34 -22.04
N PRO A 2 -27.73 10.68 -20.83
CA PRO A 2 -26.30 10.59 -20.54
C PRO A 2 -25.92 9.10 -20.41
N THR A 3 -24.90 8.72 -21.17
CA THR A 3 -24.42 7.35 -21.36
C THR A 3 -23.97 6.74 -20.02
N THR A 4 -24.74 5.77 -19.55
CA THR A 4 -24.49 4.97 -18.34
C THR A 4 -23.23 4.14 -18.51
N VAL A 5 -22.24 4.34 -17.64
CA VAL A 5 -21.00 3.55 -17.58
C VAL A 5 -21.32 2.05 -17.62
N THR A 6 -20.64 1.34 -18.51
CA THR A 6 -20.88 -0.07 -18.83
C THR A 6 -20.66 -0.96 -17.61
N ARG A 7 -21.66 -1.78 -17.30
CA ARG A 7 -21.86 -2.52 -16.06
C ARG A 7 -21.00 -3.78 -16.00
N VAL A 8 -19.73 -3.70 -15.59
CA VAL A 8 -19.26 -4.77 -14.69
C VAL A 8 -19.98 -4.50 -13.38
N ALA A 9 -20.93 -5.36 -13.00
CA ALA A 9 -21.67 -5.15 -11.77
C ALA A 9 -20.66 -5.06 -10.63
N LEU A 10 -20.63 -3.97 -9.87
CA LEU A 10 -19.74 -3.79 -8.70
C LEU A 10 -19.81 -4.96 -7.69
N ASP A 11 -20.81 -5.83 -7.79
CA ASP A 11 -20.98 -7.05 -7.00
C ASP A 11 -20.00 -8.16 -7.39
N ASP A 12 -19.58 -8.19 -8.66
CA ASP A 12 -18.75 -9.24 -9.26
C ASP A 12 -17.30 -8.76 -9.48
N LEU A 13 -16.98 -7.57 -8.98
CA LEU A 13 -15.64 -7.02 -9.04
C LEU A 13 -14.74 -7.66 -7.97
N ALA A 14 -13.50 -7.94 -8.33
CA ALA A 14 -12.47 -8.32 -7.36
C ALA A 14 -12.31 -7.20 -6.31
N GLY A 15 -12.41 -7.56 -5.03
CA GLY A 15 -12.45 -6.62 -3.90
C GLY A 15 -13.84 -6.48 -3.25
N SER A 16 -14.91 -6.88 -3.93
CA SER A 16 -16.27 -6.92 -3.37
C SER A 16 -16.53 -8.26 -2.69
N THR A 17 -16.17 -8.38 -1.40
CA THR A 17 -16.26 -9.64 -0.63
C THR A 17 -17.14 -9.50 0.62
N ALA A 18 -17.59 -10.63 1.16
CA ALA A 18 -18.21 -10.63 2.49
C ALA A 18 -17.20 -10.16 3.57
N PRO A 19 -17.62 -9.50 4.65
CA PRO A 19 -19.00 -9.19 5.04
C PRO A 19 -19.60 -7.93 4.38
N LEU A 20 -18.78 -7.11 3.70
CA LEU A 20 -19.19 -5.83 3.13
C LEU A 20 -19.11 -5.87 1.60
N LYS A 21 -20.12 -6.48 0.99
CA LYS A 21 -20.25 -6.49 -0.48
C LYS A 21 -20.58 -5.07 -0.97
N ARG A 22 -19.93 -4.62 -2.05
CA ARG A 22 -20.12 -3.27 -2.64
C ARG A 22 -20.01 -2.13 -1.61
N PHE A 23 -18.92 -2.09 -0.87
CA PHE A 23 -18.71 -1.02 0.09
C PHE A 23 -18.43 0.33 -0.61
N ASP A 24 -19.50 1.11 -0.83
CA ASP A 24 -19.43 2.49 -1.31
C ASP A 24 -20.57 3.34 -0.71
N PRO A 25 -20.54 3.65 0.60
CA PRO A 25 -21.58 4.45 1.25
C PRO A 25 -21.61 5.91 0.77
N LEU A 26 -20.54 6.39 0.14
CA LEU A 26 -20.39 7.78 -0.32
C LEU A 26 -20.60 7.96 -1.83
N GLY A 27 -20.86 6.88 -2.57
CA GLY A 27 -21.09 6.92 -4.02
C GLY A 27 -19.87 7.30 -4.86
N LEU A 28 -18.66 7.09 -4.35
CA LEU A 28 -17.40 7.49 -4.99
C LEU A 28 -17.17 6.76 -6.32
N ALA A 29 -17.71 5.55 -6.50
CA ALA A 29 -17.59 4.81 -7.75
C ALA A 29 -18.33 5.50 -8.92
N GLN A 30 -19.28 6.39 -8.62
CA GLN A 30 -20.07 7.15 -9.61
C GLN A 30 -19.48 8.55 -9.84
N VAL A 31 -18.46 8.93 -9.06
CA VAL A 31 -17.80 10.22 -9.20
C VAL A 31 -16.86 10.16 -10.40
N GLY A 32 -17.18 10.94 -11.44
CA GLY A 32 -16.35 11.07 -12.63
C GLY A 32 -16.74 10.11 -13.74
N SER A 33 -15.74 9.58 -14.44
CA SER A 33 -15.89 8.72 -15.62
C SER A 33 -15.43 7.28 -15.34
N GLU A 34 -15.69 6.36 -16.28
CA GLU A 34 -15.17 4.98 -16.21
C GLU A 34 -13.64 4.93 -16.06
N GLN A 35 -12.92 5.88 -16.67
CA GLN A 35 -11.47 6.00 -16.52
C GLN A 35 -11.07 6.38 -15.09
N THR A 36 -11.86 7.22 -14.43
CA THR A 36 -11.66 7.61 -13.03
C THR A 36 -11.82 6.39 -12.12
N PHE A 37 -12.82 5.56 -12.38
CA PHE A 37 -13.03 4.32 -11.65
C PHE A 37 -11.90 3.30 -11.86
N ALA A 38 -11.44 3.12 -13.11
CA ALA A 38 -10.29 2.26 -13.40
C ALA A 38 -9.01 2.76 -12.70
N TRP A 39 -8.83 4.08 -12.61
CA TRP A 39 -7.75 4.68 -11.84
C TRP A 39 -7.86 4.37 -10.34
N PHE A 40 -9.05 4.47 -9.74
CA PHE A 40 -9.24 4.12 -8.33
C PHE A 40 -8.90 2.66 -8.04
N GLN A 41 -9.29 1.72 -8.90
CA GLN A 41 -8.90 0.31 -8.75
C GLN A 41 -7.37 0.12 -8.85
N ALA A 42 -6.73 0.77 -9.82
CA ALA A 42 -5.28 0.70 -9.94
C ALA A 42 -4.56 1.35 -8.75
N ALA A 43 -5.12 2.43 -8.20
CA ALA A 43 -4.62 3.12 -7.02
C ALA A 43 -4.76 2.23 -5.78
N GLU A 44 -5.92 1.61 -5.55
CA GLU A 44 -6.16 0.64 -4.48
C GLU A 44 -5.15 -0.51 -4.54
N LEU A 45 -4.93 -1.08 -5.72
CA LEU A 45 -3.98 -2.17 -5.91
C LEU A 45 -2.53 -1.75 -5.63
N LYS A 46 -2.13 -0.54 -6.02
CA LYS A 46 -0.78 -0.03 -5.73
C LYS A 46 -0.60 0.28 -4.25
N HIS A 47 -1.57 0.92 -3.61
CA HIS A 47 -1.51 1.24 -2.18
C HIS A 47 -1.49 -0.01 -1.31
N SER A 48 -2.31 -1.02 -1.63
CA SER A 48 -2.29 -2.30 -0.90
C SER A 48 -0.95 -3.01 -1.03
N ARG A 49 -0.33 -3.05 -2.22
CA ARG A 49 1.02 -3.62 -2.41
C ARG A 49 2.09 -2.89 -1.59
N ALA A 50 2.07 -1.55 -1.63
CA ALA A 50 2.99 -0.74 -0.83
C ALA A 50 2.77 -0.97 0.67
N ALA A 51 1.52 -1.00 1.12
CA ALA A 51 1.16 -1.24 2.51
C ALA A 51 1.53 -2.65 3.00
N MET A 52 1.37 -3.69 2.17
CA MET A 52 1.79 -5.06 2.50
C MET A 52 3.30 -5.15 2.73
N LEU A 53 4.09 -4.53 1.84
CA LEU A 53 5.54 -4.46 2.00
C LEU A 53 5.94 -3.63 3.22
N ALA A 54 5.30 -2.47 3.44
CA ALA A 54 5.57 -1.61 4.57
C ALA A 54 5.24 -2.27 5.91
N ALA A 55 4.07 -2.92 6.03
CA ALA A 55 3.66 -3.61 7.25
C ALA A 55 4.58 -4.78 7.58
N THR A 56 4.92 -5.61 6.57
CA THR A 56 5.86 -6.71 6.76
C THR A 56 7.25 -6.20 7.13
N GLY A 57 7.75 -5.19 6.41
CA GLY A 57 9.05 -4.57 6.68
C GLY A 57 9.13 -3.98 8.09
N PHE A 58 8.08 -3.28 8.53
CA PHE A 58 8.00 -2.70 9.86
C PHE A 58 8.09 -3.77 10.95
N ILE A 59 7.39 -4.90 10.81
CA ILE A 59 7.44 -6.01 11.77
C ILE A 59 8.84 -6.64 11.79
N VAL A 60 9.43 -6.90 10.63
CA VAL A 60 10.77 -7.51 10.51
C VAL A 60 11.83 -6.61 11.16
N GLN A 61 11.78 -5.30 10.89
CA GLN A 61 12.68 -4.31 11.48
C GLN A 61 12.47 -4.17 12.99
N ALA A 62 11.22 -4.15 13.46
CA ALA A 62 10.89 -4.10 14.88
C ALA A 62 11.35 -5.35 15.64
N ALA A 63 11.38 -6.51 14.96
CA ALA A 63 11.89 -7.76 15.51
C ALA A 63 13.43 -7.81 15.57
N GLY A 64 14.13 -6.78 15.09
CA GLY A 64 15.59 -6.73 15.06
C GLY A 64 16.23 -7.60 13.98
N ILE A 65 15.45 -8.02 12.97
CA ILE A 65 15.97 -8.86 11.89
C ILE A 65 16.58 -7.93 10.83
N HIS A 66 17.90 -8.04 10.66
CA HIS A 66 18.65 -7.22 9.72
C HIS A 66 19.68 -8.04 8.95
N PHE A 67 20.19 -7.48 7.84
CA PHE A 67 21.25 -8.12 7.08
C PHE A 67 22.58 -8.08 7.86
N PRO A 68 23.46 -9.08 7.67
CA PRO A 68 24.80 -9.02 8.23
C PRO A 68 25.68 -8.01 7.47
N GLY A 69 26.51 -7.26 8.22
CA GLY A 69 27.54 -6.38 7.64
C GLY A 69 27.17 -4.88 7.63
N MET A 70 27.78 -4.17 6.67
CA MET A 70 27.67 -2.72 6.54
C MET A 70 26.65 -2.34 5.48
N LEU A 71 25.78 -1.37 5.78
CA LEU A 71 24.89 -0.75 4.79
C LEU A 71 25.68 0.20 3.87
N SER A 72 26.60 0.98 4.46
CA SER A 72 27.48 1.94 3.78
C SER A 72 28.85 1.95 4.45
N LYS A 73 29.81 2.72 3.93
CA LYS A 73 31.18 2.81 4.47
C LYS A 73 31.22 3.09 5.98
N ASP A 74 30.25 3.86 6.49
CA ASP A 74 30.22 4.33 7.87
C ASP A 74 29.00 3.84 8.69
N ILE A 75 28.06 3.13 8.07
CA ILE A 75 26.78 2.73 8.71
C ILE A 75 26.58 1.22 8.64
N SER A 76 26.35 0.57 9.79
CA SER A 76 26.06 -0.87 9.86
C SER A 76 24.57 -1.16 9.95
N PHE A 77 24.14 -2.32 9.44
CA PHE A 77 22.74 -2.75 9.57
C PHE A 77 22.30 -2.94 11.03
N GLU A 78 23.23 -3.36 11.89
CA GLU A 78 23.00 -3.50 13.33
C GLU A 78 22.69 -2.15 14.00
N SER A 79 23.44 -1.10 13.64
CA SER A 79 23.23 0.24 14.21
C SER A 79 21.84 0.81 13.92
N LEU A 80 21.28 0.50 12.75
CA LEU A 80 19.93 0.91 12.38
C LEU A 80 18.89 0.03 13.06
N SER A 81 19.12 -1.28 13.11
CA SER A 81 18.16 -2.23 13.67
C SER A 81 17.88 -2.04 15.16
N GLY A 82 18.76 -1.36 15.90
CA GLY A 82 18.54 -1.01 17.31
C GLY A 82 17.61 0.18 17.53
N MET A 83 17.25 0.91 16.48
CA MET A 83 16.38 2.10 16.53
C MET A 83 14.92 1.73 16.23
N ASN A 84 13.99 2.63 16.56
CA ASN A 84 12.59 2.50 16.12
C ASN A 84 12.53 2.45 14.57
N PRO A 85 11.78 1.51 13.95
CA PRO A 85 11.70 1.40 12.48
C PRO A 85 11.32 2.68 11.73
N VAL A 86 10.57 3.60 12.36
CA VAL A 86 10.25 4.90 11.75
C VAL A 86 11.47 5.82 11.70
N GLU A 87 12.32 5.76 12.73
CA GLU A 87 13.55 6.56 12.84
C GLU A 87 14.69 5.96 12.02
N GLN A 88 14.67 4.66 11.75
CA GLN A 88 15.65 3.97 10.90
C GLN A 88 15.81 4.64 9.53
N TRP A 89 14.72 5.18 8.97
CA TRP A 89 14.75 5.89 7.70
C TRP A 89 15.69 7.11 7.72
N ALA A 90 15.75 7.85 8.82
CA ALA A 90 16.64 9.01 8.94
C ALA A 90 18.12 8.63 9.03
N GLY A 91 18.43 7.37 9.34
CA GLY A 91 19.79 6.83 9.35
C GLY A 91 20.23 6.21 8.02
N VAL A 92 19.34 6.12 7.02
CA VAL A 92 19.70 5.67 5.68
C VAL A 92 20.43 6.81 4.95
N PRO A 93 21.60 6.57 4.32
CA PRO A 93 22.27 7.59 3.53
C PRO A 93 21.39 8.12 2.39
N ASP A 94 21.47 9.43 2.14
CA ASP A 94 20.89 10.02 0.93
C ASP A 94 21.56 9.45 -0.33
N ALA A 95 20.78 9.34 -1.41
CA ALA A 95 21.20 8.76 -2.69
C ALA A 95 22.22 9.61 -3.46
#